data_AF-A0A6H9RXQ8-F1
#
_entry.id   AF-A0A6H9RXQ8-F1
#
_cell.length_a   1.000
_cell.length_b   1.000
_cell.length_c   1.000
_cell.angle_alpha   90.00
_cell.angle_beta   90.00
_cell.angle_gamma   90.00
#
_symmetry.space_group_name_H-M   'P 1'
#
loop_
_entity.id
_entity.type
_entity.pdbx_description
1 polymer ?
#
loop_
_entity_poly.entity_id
_entity_poly.type
_entity_poly.pdbx_seq_one_letter_code
_entity_poly.pdbx_strand_id
1 'polypeptide(L)' 'EIYSCMVRKDDPQFLALVNATLADLYKSGEINDIYDRWFQKPIPPKGLNLEFPMTSELKAIIAKPTSEPVQ' A
#
# COMPACT_ATOMS: atom_id res chain seq x y z
N GLU A 1 -4.98 6.51 -8.89
CA GLU A 1 -6.10 5.97 -8.09
C GLU A 1 -5.57 5.61 -6.70
N ILE A 2 -6.40 5.73 -5.65
CA ILE A 2 -6.04 5.35 -4.28
C ILE A 2 -6.71 4.01 -4.00
N TYR A 3 -5.92 2.99 -3.68
CA TYR A 3 -6.43 1.67 -3.30
C TYR A 3 -6.38 1.49 -1.79
N SER A 4 -7.38 0.80 -1.26
CA SER A 4 -7.53 0.52 0.18
C SER A 4 -7.96 -0.94 0.39
N CYS A 5 -7.61 -1.51 1.54
CA CYS A 5 -8.14 -2.80 1.96
C CYS A 5 -9.60 -2.66 2.38
N MET A 6 -10.52 -3.32 1.67
CA MET A 6 -11.92 -3.37 2.06
C MET A 6 -12.14 -4.37 3.20
N VAL A 7 -12.92 -3.96 4.19
CA VAL A 7 -13.33 -4.81 5.33
C VAL A 7 -14.85 -4.79 5.48
N ARG A 8 -15.40 -5.72 6.26
CA ARG A 8 -16.84 -5.72 6.57
C ARG A 8 -17.23 -4.43 7.28
N LYS A 9 -18.40 -3.91 6.89
CA LYS A 9 -19.06 -2.80 7.60
C LYS A 9 -19.42 -3.28 9.01
N ASP A 10 -19.21 -2.42 10.01
CA ASP A 10 -19.48 -2.66 11.44
C ASP A 10 -18.52 -3.63 12.19
N ASP A 11 -17.29 -3.81 11.68
CA ASP A 11 -16.22 -4.58 12.35
C ASP A 11 -15.04 -3.66 12.76
N PRO A 12 -15.20 -2.82 13.79
CA PRO A 12 -14.19 -1.80 14.15
C PRO A 12 -12.91 -2.42 14.71
N GLN A 13 -12.99 -3.60 15.33
CA GLN A 13 -11.81 -4.29 15.84
C GLN A 13 -10.93 -4.78 14.69
N PHE A 14 -11.54 -5.37 13.64
CA PHE A 14 -10.79 -5.80 12.48
C PHE A 14 -10.23 -4.62 11.69
N LEU A 15 -11.01 -3.53 11.55
CA LEU A 15 -10.50 -2.30 10.94
C LEU A 15 -9.28 -1.75 11.68
N ALA A 16 -9.32 -1.72 13.02
CA ALA A 16 -8.19 -1.27 13.83
C ALA A 16 -6.94 -2.14 13.64
N LEU A 17 -7.11 -3.47 13.56
CA LEU A 17 -6.02 -4.40 13.29
C LEU A 17 -5.38 -4.16 11.92
N VAL A 18 -6.19 -3.99 10.87
CA VAL A 18 -5.71 -3.72 9.51
C VAL A 18 -4.96 -2.38 9.47
N ASN A 19 -5.54 -1.34 10.06
CA ASN A 19 -4.92 -0.01 10.10
C ASN A 19 -3.59 -0.03 10.85
N ALA A 20 -3.50 -0.71 12.00
CA ALA A 20 -2.25 -0.84 12.76
C ALA A 20 -1.17 -1.59 11.94
N THR A 21 -1.55 -2.70 11.30
CA THR A 21 -0.63 -3.50 10.48
C THR A 21 -0.08 -2.69 9.30
N LEU A 22 -0.94 -1.94 8.60
CA LEU A 22 -0.51 -1.08 7.49
C LEU A 22 0.35 0.08 7.98
N ALA A 23 0.02 0.68 9.13
CA ALA A 23 0.83 1.75 9.71
C ALA A 23 2.25 1.28 10.03
N ASP A 24 2.40 0.08 10.61
CA ASP A 24 3.71 -0.53 10.89
C ASP A 24 4.48 -0.86 9.60
N LEU A 25 3.79 -1.37 8.57
CA LEU A 25 4.38 -1.63 7.24
C LEU A 25 4.92 -0.35 6.59
N TYR A 26 4.16 0.74 6.64
CA TYR A 26 4.59 2.01 6.08
C TYR A 26 5.73 2.64 6.89
N LYS A 27 5.64 2.58 8.22
CA LYS A 27 6.66 3.15 9.12
C LYS A 27 7.99 2.41 9.05
N SER A 28 7.96 1.08 8.90
CA SER A 28 9.18 0.28 8.76
C SER A 28 9.87 0.49 7.41
N GLY A 29 9.14 0.96 6.40
CA GLY A 29 9.64 1.14 5.04
C GLY A 29 9.61 -0.14 4.19
N GLU A 30 9.13 -1.27 4.72
CA GLU A 30 9.00 -2.54 3.99
C GLU A 30 8.09 -2.41 2.75
N ILE A 31 7.15 -1.45 2.77
CA ILE A 31 6.34 -1.10 1.61
C ILE A 31 7.17 -0.75 0.36
N ASN A 32 8.37 -0.18 0.52
CA ASN A 32 9.24 0.18 -0.61
C ASN A 32 9.78 -1.08 -1.30
N ASP A 33 10.15 -2.10 -0.53
CA ASP A 33 10.63 -3.38 -1.06
C ASP A 33 9.50 -4.15 -1.75
N ILE A 34 8.28 -4.07 -1.19
CA ILE A 34 7.08 -4.63 -1.82
C ILE A 34 6.81 -3.91 -3.16
N TYR A 35 6.86 -2.57 -3.18
CA TYR A 35 6.64 -1.80 -4.39
C TYR A 35 7.69 -2.11 -5.47
N ASP A 36 8.96 -2.10 -5.10
CA ASP A 36 10.07 -2.42 -6.00
C ASP A 36 9.91 -3.82 -6.62
N ARG A 37 9.56 -4.83 -5.81
CA ARG A 37 9.32 -6.20 -6.28
C ARG A 37 8.23 -6.28 -7.36
N TRP A 38 7.13 -5.56 -7.18
CA TRP A 38 5.95 -5.73 -8.03
C TRP A 38 5.87 -4.75 -9.21
N PHE A 39 6.55 -3.61 -9.11
CA PHE A 39 6.45 -2.53 -10.10
C PHE A 39 7.76 -2.16 -10.79
N GLN A 40 8.91 -2.49 -10.20
CA GLN A 40 10.24 -2.11 -10.72
C GLN A 40 11.16 -3.30 -10.98
N LYS A 41 10.71 -4.52 -10.68
CA LYS A 41 11.42 -5.77 -10.95
C LYS A 41 10.60 -6.69 -11.87
N PRO A 42 11.25 -7.64 -12.56
CA PRO A 42 10.58 -8.69 -13.30
C PRO A 42 9.57 -9.46 -12.43
N ILE A 43 8.30 -9.50 -12.84
CA ILE A 43 7.24 -10.22 -12.15
C ILE A 43 6.79 -11.47 -12.92
N PRO A 44 6.36 -12.54 -12.22
CA PRO A 44 5.82 -13.74 -12.86
C PRO A 44 4.48 -13.46 -13.58
N PRO A 45 4.07 -14.34 -14.53
CA PRO A 45 4.76 -15.55 -14.97
C PRO A 45 5.77 -15.31 -16.11
N LYS A 46 5.71 -14.15 -16.79
CA LYS A 46 6.50 -13.88 -17.99
C LYS A 46 7.83 -13.15 -17.72
N GLY A 47 8.10 -12.76 -16.48
CA GLY A 47 9.32 -12.04 -16.12
C GLY A 47 9.39 -10.64 -16.73
N LEU A 48 8.24 -10.01 -16.99
CA LEU A 48 8.19 -8.64 -17.50
C LEU A 48 8.28 -7.66 -16.32
N ASN A 49 9.00 -6.56 -16.52
CA ASN A 49 9.04 -5.45 -15.58
C ASN A 49 8.01 -4.39 -16.02
N LEU A 50 7.26 -3.83 -15.07
CA LEU A 50 6.33 -2.74 -15.35
C LEU A 50 7.05 -1.40 -15.50
N GLU A 51 8.25 -1.26 -14.93
CA GLU A 51 9.05 -0.03 -14.94
C GLU A 51 8.27 1.18 -14.41
N PHE A 52 7.45 0.97 -13.38
CA PHE A 52 6.60 2.01 -12.82
C PHE A 52 7.26 2.60 -11.57
N PRO A 53 7.87 3.80 -11.67
CA PRO A 53 8.39 4.50 -10.50
C PRO A 53 7.25 4.99 -9.61
N MET A 54 7.47 4.92 -8.29
CA MET A 54 6.52 5.45 -7.32
C MET A 54 6.38 6.96 -7.50
N THR A 55 5.16 7.44 -7.76
CA THR A 55 4.90 8.86 -7.97
C THR A 55 5.05 9.66 -6.67
N SER A 56 5.20 10.98 -6.79
CA SER A 56 5.27 11.91 -5.64
C SER A 56 4.07 11.79 -4.72
N GLU A 57 2.88 11.58 -5.31
CA GLU A 57 1.61 11.49 -4.60
C GLU A 57 1.57 10.22 -3.75
N LEU A 58 2.00 9.07 -4.32
CA LEU A 58 2.03 7.81 -3.59
C LEU A 58 3.06 7.84 -2.45
N LYS A 59 4.23 8.46 -2.67
CA LYS A 59 5.23 8.67 -1.60
C LYS A 59 4.66 9.51 -0.46
N ALA A 60 3.89 10.55 -0.77
CA ALA A 60 3.26 11.40 0.25
C ALA A 60 2.22 10.63 1.08
N ILE A 61 1.41 9.78 0.43
CA ILE A 61 0.42 8.93 1.12
C ILE A 61 1.12 7.91 2.03
N ILE A 62 2.20 7.27 1.57
CA ILE A 62 2.96 6.31 2.41
C ILE A 62 3.59 7.01 3.61
N ALA A 63 4.11 8.23 3.44
CA ALA A 63 4.71 9.00 4.53
C ALA A 63 3.67 9.46 5.56
N LYS A 64 2.42 9.68 5.14
CA LYS A 64 1.30 10.10 5.98
C LYS A 64 0.03 9.34 5.61
N PRO A 65 -0.09 8.07 6.02
CA PRO A 65 -1.22 7.24 5.64
C PRO A 65 -2.52 7.76 6.26
N THR A 66 -3.61 7.69 5.51
CA THR A 66 -4.96 8.06 5.95
C THR A 66 -5.92 6.90 5.69
N SER A 67 -6.88 6.72 6.60
CA SER A 67 -7.99 5.77 6.44
C SER A 67 -9.33 6.47 6.28
N GLU A 68 -9.33 7.78 6.00
CA GLU A 68 -10.57 8.50 5.72
C GLU A 68 -11.14 8.09 4.36
N PRO A 69 -12.47 7.99 4.23
CA PRO A 69 -13.10 7.77 2.94
C PRO A 69 -12.68 8.88 1.97
N VAL A 70 -12.18 8.51 0.78
CA VAL A 70 -12.00 9.46 -0.31
C VAL A 70 -13.39 9.93 -0.75
N GLN A 71 -13.64 11.23 -0.69
CA GLN A 71 -14.92 11.85 -1.02
C GLN A 71 -15.13 11.96 -2.53
#